data_AF-R9LBR1-F1
#
_entry.id   AF-R9LBR1-F1
#
_cell.length_a   1.000
_cell.length_b   1.000
_cell.length_c   1.000
_cell.angle_alpha   90.00
_cell.angle_beta   90.00
_cell.angle_gamma   90.00
#
_symmetry.space_group_name_H-M   'P 1'
#
loop_
_entity.id
_entity.type
_entity.pdbx_description
1 polymer ?
#
loop_
_entity_poly.entity_id
_entity_poly.type
_entity_poly.pdbx_seq_one_letter_code
_entity_poly.pdbx_strand_id
1 'polypeptide(L)' 'MAKRKLGLKILAVGIVILLVALLLLFNTNSIWALVTLGASILLNAIGLTMVIAK' A
#
# COMPACT_ATOMS: atom_id res chain seq x y z
N MET A 1 -4.65 20.91 4.90
CA MET A 1 -4.44 19.92 6.00
C MET A 1 -5.26 18.65 5.87
N ALA A 2 -6.57 18.71 5.55
CA ALA A 2 -7.44 17.52 5.49
C ALA A 2 -6.97 16.44 4.48
N LYS A 3 -6.58 16.84 3.26
CA LYS A 3 -6.07 15.93 2.21
C LYS A 3 -4.81 15.17 2.64
N ARG A 4 -3.90 15.84 3.35
CA ARG A 4 -2.67 15.27 3.89
C ARG A 4 -2.93 14.22 4.98
N LYS A 5 -3.90 14.47 5.86
CA LYS A 5 -4.37 13.50 6.89
C LYS A 5 -5.00 12.27 6.24
N LEU A 6 -5.71 12.46 5.13
CA LEU A 6 -6.37 11.38 4.38
C LEU A 6 -5.33 10.54 3.61
N GLY A 7 -4.36 11.18 2.95
CA GLY A 7 -3.23 10.51 2.31
C GLY A 7 -2.39 9.68 3.30
N LEU A 8 -2.15 10.18 4.51
CA LEU A 8 -1.47 9.44 5.58
C LEU A 8 -2.22 8.16 5.99
N LYS A 9 -3.56 8.21 6.07
CA LYS A 9 -4.38 7.03 6.35
C LYS A 9 -4.29 6.00 5.22
N ILE A 10 -4.34 6.47 3.97
CA ILE A 10 -4.20 5.60 2.78
C ILE A 10 -2.83 4.92 2.75
N LEU A 11 -1.76 5.68 3.06
CA LEU A 11 -0.40 5.15 3.19
C LEU A 11 -0.31 4.08 4.28
N ALA A 12 -0.87 4.34 5.46
CA ALA A 12 -0.86 3.37 6.55
C ALA A 12 -1.57 2.07 6.16
N VAL A 13 -2.73 2.15 5.51
CA VAL A 13 -3.45 0.97 5.00
C VAL A 13 -2.64 0.26 3.92
N GLY A 14 -2.05 1.01 2.98
CA GLY A 14 -1.21 0.46 1.92
C GLY A 14 -0.01 -0.32 2.46
N ILE A 15 0.66 0.19 3.49
CA ILE A 15 1.81 -0.47 4.14
C ILE A 15 1.38 -1.78 4.82
N VAL A 16 0.23 -1.81 5.50
CA VAL A 16 -0.28 -3.04 6.12
C VAL A 16 -0.56 -4.09 5.05
N ILE A 17 -1.19 -3.71 3.94
CA ILE A 17 -1.43 -4.62 2.80
C ILE A 17 -0.10 -5.11 2.21
N LEU A 18 0.92 -4.24 2.13
CA LEU A 18 2.24 -4.60 1.63
C LEU A 18 2.90 -5.67 2.51
N LEU A 19 2.84 -5.51 3.84
CA LEU A 19 3.37 -6.49 4.78
C LEU A 19 2.65 -7.84 4.68
N VAL A 20 1.32 -7.83 4.58
CA VAL A 20 0.54 -9.06 4.39
C VAL A 20 0.88 -9.74 3.06
N ALA A 21 1.02 -8.97 1.99
CA ALA A 21 1.37 -9.51 0.68
C ALA A 21 2.79 -10.10 0.66
N LEU A 22 3.76 -9.46 1.34
CA LEU A 22 5.10 -10.03 1.52
C LEU A 22 5.06 -11.32 2.34
N LEU A 23 4.29 -11.36 3.44
CA LEU A 23 4.11 -12.56 4.24
C LEU A 23 3.52 -13.70 3.40
N LEU A 24 2.49 -13.43 2.61
CA LEU A 24 1.90 -14.41 1.70
C LEU A 24 2.89 -14.87 0.63
N LEU A 25 3.68 -13.97 0.05
CA LEU A 25 4.68 -14.31 -0.95
C LEU A 25 5.74 -15.25 -0.37
N PHE A 26 6.31 -14.92 0.79
CA PHE A 26 7.39 -15.72 1.39
C PHE A 26 6.90 -17.00 2.07
N ASN A 27 5.68 -17.00 2.61
CA ASN A 27 5.14 -18.18 3.29
C ASN A 27 4.50 -19.18 2.33
N THR A 28 3.73 -18.70 1.35
CA THR A 28 2.93 -19.56 0.46
C THR A 28 3.36 -19.56 -1.00
N ASN A 29 4.29 -18.68 -1.42
CA ASN A 29 4.69 -18.49 -2.83
C ASN A 29 3.47 -18.38 -3.78
N SER A 30 2.39 -17.77 -3.29
CA SER A 30 1.15 -17.67 -4.04
C SER A 30 1.24 -16.59 -5.12
N ILE A 31 0.77 -16.90 -6.34
CA ILE A 31 0.66 -15.92 -7.45
C ILE A 31 -0.21 -14.73 -7.03
N TRP A 32 -1.22 -14.96 -6.18
CA TRP A 32 -2.06 -13.90 -5.63
C TRP A 32 -1.28 -12.88 -4.79
N ALA A 33 -0.18 -13.29 -4.16
CA ALA A 33 0.68 -12.39 -3.40
C ALA A 33 1.37 -11.36 -4.30
N LEU A 34 1.76 -11.74 -5.52
CA LEU A 34 2.34 -10.82 -6.52
C LEU A 34 1.31 -9.78 -6.99
N VAL A 35 0.07 -10.22 -7.26
CA VAL A 35 -1.03 -9.31 -7.63
C VAL A 35 -1.31 -8.32 -6.50
N THR A 36 -1.37 -8.82 -5.26
CA THR A 36 -1.62 -8.00 -4.07
C THR A 36 -0.46 -7.02 -3.80
N LEU A 37 0.79 -7.43 -4.03
CA LEU A 37 1.96 -6.56 -3.98
C LEU A 37 1.87 -5.41 -5.00
N GLY A 38 1.54 -5.73 -6.25
CA GLY A 38 1.36 -4.71 -7.30
C GLY A 38 0.27 -3.70 -6.94
N ALA A 39 -0.88 -4.17 -6.45
CA ALA A 39 -1.98 -3.31 -6.01
C ALA A 39 -1.59 -2.43 -4.79
N SER A 40 -0.85 -2.98 -3.84
CA SER A 40 -0.36 -2.25 -2.66
C SER A 40 0.60 -1.11 -3.03
N ILE A 41 1.49 -1.34 -4.00
CA ILE A 41 2.42 -0.32 -4.49
C ILE A 41 1.65 0.85 -5.11
N LEU A 42 0.65 0.57 -5.96
CA LEU A 42 -0.22 1.58 -6.56
C LEU A 42 -0.96 2.42 -5.50
N LEU A 43 -1.57 1.75 -4.51
CA LEU A 43 -2.27 2.41 -3.41
C LEU A 43 -1.34 3.31 -2.58
N ASN A 44 -0.12 2.84 -2.28
CA ASN A 44 0.88 3.64 -1.57
C ASN A 44 1.36 4.83 -2.39
N ALA A 45 1.55 4.68 -3.71
CA ALA A 45 1.94 5.78 -4.58
C ALA A 45 0.86 6.88 -4.63
N ILE A 46 -0.42 6.49 -4.65
CA ILE A 46 -1.56 7.44 -4.58
C ILE A 46 -1.60 8.12 -3.21
N GLY A 47 -1.47 7.34 -2.13
CA GLY A 47 -1.40 7.89 -0.76
C GLY A 47 -0.25 8.91 -0.63
N LEU A 48 0.93 8.57 -1.15
CA LEU A 48 2.13 9.41 -1.09
C LEU A 48 1.98 10.69 -1.91
N THR A 49 1.45 10.59 -3.13
CA THR A 49 1.17 11.78 -3.95
C THR A 49 0.15 12.70 -3.28
N MET A 50 -0.88 12.17 -2.60
CA MET A 50 -1.82 13.00 -1.82
C MET A 50 -1.21 13.64 -0.56
N VAL A 51 -0.16 13.05 0.02
CA VAL A 51 0.57 13.62 1.17
C VAL A 51 1.56 14.70 0.74
N ILE A 52 2.15 14.56 -0.45
CA ILE A 52 3.15 15.46 -1.01
C ILE A 52 2.49 16.63 -1.77
N ALA A 53 1.41 16.38 -2.51
CA ALA A 53 0.66 17.40 -3.21
C ALA A 53 0.07 18.40 -2.20
N LYS A 54 0.49 19.66 -2.33
CA LYS A 54 0.24 20.75 -1.37
C LYS A 54 -1.20 21.25 -1.42
#